data_AF-A0A8X6HKW6-F1
#
_entry.id   AF-A0A8X6HKW6-F1
#
_cell.length_a   1.000
_cell.length_b   1.000
_cell.length_c   1.000
_cell.angle_alpha   90.00
_cell.angle_beta   90.00
_cell.angle_gamma   90.00
#
_symmetry.space_group_name_H-M   'P 1'
#
loop_
_entity.id
_entity.type
_entity.pdbx_description
1 polymer ?
#
loop_
_entity_poly.entity_id
_entity_poly.type
_entity_poly.pdbx_seq_one_letter_code
_entity_poly.pdbx_strand_id
1 'polypeptide(L)'
;MEFLNICLKIFVVLMVLDTFSCTSHIDSITHSTETITASSGTLVPHVQEDPAVQKWKEAEKGIKKLSNMMVKSILPHAIRASETLNLTTSCSRGLIKFLTGLKQMKLWAFRMLDASGKIPDGILGGSINSLGDYDMCIDTDVPGQFQGQYCLVEVSPPVPPRKRFVSYFEMIPEFINITHPEAVTTEFLRKAMYFHHLNFRTSICVPSTCSKEEIQKITAKIMEFAGIEFDISVPNCEIKVDKFTFSTSEICIIAVLSSLLLLAVIATVTDVVALKLKPGDENYQKELGVYSQNYVILDSEKVLIEIGKILQKKDISLENRTPVKCLLCFSLYTNIRRLLKKDDSPDSIKIFHGMKVITLLWVMLNHTYYYINYQALSSLLKGREATKEVAFQLILNGFLNVETFFFIRLTPPFMFLIACIYLIPYLGSGPVWKETVVDGLTEKCKNYWWANLVYINNFLPNSEMCLNWSWYIPVDTHLYFISLIVLIPLKRNPRLGFIINGGFLAVGTFMTAVSHVYYKLHPTAIAAYVHPE
;
A
#
# COMPACT_ATOMS: atom_id res chain seq x y z
N MET A 1 12.18 -41.07 0.14
CA MET A 1 13.03 -40.97 1.35
C MET A 1 14.16 -39.95 1.21
N GLU A 2 14.85 -39.88 0.07
CA GLU A 2 15.97 -38.92 -0.13
C GLU A 2 15.52 -37.45 -0.13
N PHE A 3 14.43 -37.13 -0.83
CA PHE A 3 13.80 -35.79 -0.82
C PHE A 3 13.34 -35.38 0.59
N LEU A 4 12.67 -36.28 1.32
CA LEU A 4 12.22 -36.03 2.71
C LEU A 4 13.40 -35.76 3.64
N ASN A 5 14.53 -36.46 3.47
CA ASN A 5 15.76 -36.26 4.25
C ASN A 5 16.44 -34.93 3.90
N ILE A 6 16.36 -34.48 2.64
CA ILE A 6 16.83 -33.16 2.20
C ILE A 6 15.95 -32.05 2.78
N CYS A 7 14.62 -32.17 2.68
CA CYS A 7 13.67 -31.22 3.25
C CYS A 7 13.82 -31.10 4.78
N LEU A 8 14.00 -32.22 5.49
CA LEU A 8 14.21 -32.22 6.94
C LEU A 8 15.52 -31.50 7.32
N LYS A 9 16.59 -31.68 6.53
CA LYS A 9 17.87 -30.99 6.74
C LYS A 9 17.79 -29.51 6.41
N ILE A 10 17.08 -29.14 5.34
CA ILE A 10 16.81 -27.74 4.99
C ILE A 10 15.99 -27.07 6.11
N PHE A 11 14.96 -27.76 6.60
CA PHE A 11 14.10 -27.29 7.69
C PHE A 11 14.90 -27.05 8.99
N VAL A 12 15.80 -27.95 9.36
CA VAL A 12 16.68 -27.78 10.53
C VAL A 12 17.65 -26.60 10.33
N VAL A 13 18.21 -26.40 9.13
CA VAL A 13 19.05 -25.23 8.84
C VAL A 13 18.23 -23.94 8.98
N LEU A 14 17.04 -23.89 8.38
CA LEU A 14 16.17 -22.71 8.43
C LEU A 14 15.71 -22.40 9.86
N MET A 15 15.31 -23.41 10.65
CA MET A 15 14.98 -23.23 12.07
C MET A 15 16.14 -22.65 12.88
N VAL A 16 17.37 -23.15 12.66
CA VAL A 16 18.56 -22.65 13.34
C VAL A 16 18.84 -21.20 12.91
N LEU A 17 18.69 -20.87 11.63
CA LEU A 17 18.86 -19.51 11.11
C LEU A 17 17.79 -18.54 11.63
N ASP A 18 16.53 -18.96 11.73
CA ASP A 18 15.45 -18.15 12.30
C ASP A 18 15.72 -17.80 13.77
N THR A 19 16.31 -18.72 14.55
CA THR A 19 16.75 -18.41 15.92
C THR A 19 17.91 -17.39 16.00
N PHE A 20 18.70 -17.24 14.92
CA PHE A 20 19.77 -16.23 14.84
C PHE A 20 19.25 -14.85 14.41
N SER A 21 18.13 -14.77 13.70
CA SER A 21 17.53 -13.52 13.23
C SER A 21 17.08 -12.60 14.39
N CYS A 22 16.88 -13.13 15.60
CA CYS A 22 16.60 -12.34 16.81
C CYS A 22 17.75 -11.42 17.30
N THR A 23 18.89 -11.33 16.61
CA THR A 23 20.02 -10.46 17.02
C THR A 23 20.31 -9.27 16.09
N SER A 24 19.43 -8.94 15.16
CA SER A 24 19.64 -7.87 14.17
C SER A 24 19.56 -6.42 14.69
N HIS A 25 19.54 -6.18 16.01
CA HIS A 25 19.59 -4.81 16.56
C HIS A 25 20.99 -4.35 17.02
N ILE A 26 22.08 -5.00 16.57
CA ILE A 26 23.46 -4.58 16.86
C ILE A 26 24.12 -3.99 15.61
N ASP A 27 23.60 -2.86 15.13
CA ASP A 27 24.20 -2.07 14.04
C ASP A 27 24.87 -0.76 14.55
N SER A 28 25.49 -0.77 15.73
CA SER A 28 26.24 0.39 16.24
C SER A 28 27.68 0.14 16.70
N ILE A 29 28.29 -1.03 16.40
CA ILE A 29 29.66 -1.37 16.88
C ILE A 29 30.66 -1.55 15.72
N THR A 30 30.48 -0.86 14.58
CA THR A 30 31.43 -0.94 13.45
C THR A 30 32.21 0.35 13.16
N HIS A 31 32.24 1.31 14.09
CA HIS A 31 33.03 2.55 13.93
C HIS A 31 34.13 2.82 14.98
N SER A 32 34.60 1.80 15.70
CA SER A 32 35.84 1.90 16.48
C SER A 32 36.78 0.74 16.18
N THR A 33 37.26 0.66 14.93
CA THR A 33 38.54 0.01 14.65
C THR A 33 39.65 0.91 15.20
N GLU A 34 39.85 0.87 16.51
CA GLU A 34 41.15 1.24 17.06
C GLU A 34 42.15 0.20 16.58
N THR A 35 43.02 0.65 15.68
CA THR A 35 44.26 -0.01 15.28
C THR A 35 45.08 -0.26 16.53
N ILE A 36 44.98 -1.46 17.11
CA ILE A 36 45.95 -1.93 18.10
C ILE A 36 47.25 -2.17 17.34
N THR A 37 48.09 -1.14 17.29
CA THR A 37 49.50 -1.24 16.95
C THR A 37 50.17 -2.13 17.99
N ALA A 38 50.65 -3.29 17.57
CA ALA A 38 51.48 -4.15 18.38
C ALA A 38 52.76 -3.40 18.77
N SER A 39 52.80 -2.88 20.00
CA SER A 39 54.04 -2.42 20.63
C SER A 39 54.55 -3.51 21.57
N SER A 40 55.82 -3.86 21.32
CA SER A 40 56.79 -4.56 22.16
C SER A 40 56.30 -5.27 23.44
N GLY A 41 56.49 -6.59 23.46
CA GLY A 41 57.17 -7.28 24.57
C GLY A 41 56.53 -7.16 25.96
N THR A 42 55.34 -7.73 26.14
CA THR A 42 54.89 -8.19 27.46
C THR A 42 54.15 -9.52 27.29
N LEU A 43 54.55 -10.51 28.09
CA LEU A 43 53.92 -11.83 28.17
C LEU A 43 52.43 -11.68 28.44
N VAL A 44 51.60 -11.91 27.42
CA VAL A 44 50.16 -12.07 27.58
C VAL A 44 49.95 -13.37 28.38
N PRO A 45 49.33 -13.33 29.57
CA PRO A 45 49.05 -14.56 30.31
C PRO A 45 48.11 -15.43 29.49
N HIS A 46 48.27 -16.76 29.60
CA HIS A 46 47.38 -17.75 29.00
C HIS A 46 45.93 -17.46 29.40
N VAL A 47 45.19 -16.74 28.55
CA VAL A 47 43.75 -16.59 28.69
C VAL A 47 43.17 -17.96 28.37
N GLN A 48 42.71 -18.66 29.40
CA GLN A 48 41.98 -19.91 29.25
C GLN A 48 40.73 -19.58 28.43
N GLU A 49 40.65 -20.11 27.20
CA GLU A 49 39.50 -19.83 26.32
C GLU A 49 38.20 -20.21 27.04
N ASP A 50 37.29 -19.25 27.14
CA ASP A 50 35.99 -19.45 27.79
C ASP A 50 35.31 -20.71 27.20
N PRO A 51 34.79 -21.64 28.02
CA PRO A 51 34.06 -22.81 27.55
C PRO A 51 32.95 -22.49 26.53
N ALA A 52 32.34 -21.30 26.61
CA ALA A 52 31.37 -20.82 25.64
C ALA A 52 32.00 -20.60 24.25
N VAL A 53 33.23 -20.08 24.18
CA VAL A 53 33.97 -19.88 22.92
C VAL A 53 34.27 -21.22 22.26
N GLN A 54 34.63 -22.25 23.03
CA GLN A 54 34.82 -23.59 22.49
C GLN A 54 33.53 -24.20 21.93
N LYS A 55 32.40 -24.05 22.65
CA LYS A 55 31.08 -24.48 22.16
C LYS A 55 30.69 -23.77 20.86
N TRP A 56 30.96 -22.47 20.73
CA TRP A 56 30.72 -21.73 19.48
C TRP A 56 31.60 -22.21 18.33
N LYS A 57 32.88 -22.48 18.57
CA LYS A 57 33.77 -23.06 17.55
C LYS A 57 33.29 -24.44 17.07
N GLU A 58 32.77 -25.26 17.97
CA GLU A 58 32.17 -26.56 17.62
C GLU A 58 30.85 -26.40 16.86
N ALA A 59 29.98 -25.49 17.31
CA ALA A 59 28.74 -25.17 16.62
C ALA A 59 28.99 -24.66 15.19
N GLU A 60 29.98 -23.76 15.01
CA GLU A 60 30.38 -23.25 13.69
C GLU A 60 30.83 -24.38 12.75
N LYS A 61 31.61 -25.35 13.25
CA LYS A 61 32.00 -26.54 12.47
C LYS A 61 30.78 -27.38 12.09
N GLY A 62 29.84 -27.57 13.02
CA GLY A 62 28.58 -28.26 12.78
C GLY A 62 27.75 -27.60 11.68
N ILE A 63 27.55 -26.28 11.79
CA ILE A 63 26.81 -25.48 10.81
C ILE A 63 27.50 -25.50 9.44
N LYS A 64 28.83 -25.34 9.38
CA LYS A 64 29.60 -25.47 8.13
C LYS A 64 29.44 -26.84 7.48
N LYS A 65 29.42 -27.93 8.27
CA LYS A 65 29.19 -29.29 7.76
C LYS A 65 27.78 -29.43 7.19
N LEU A 66 26.77 -28.89 7.88
CA LEU A 66 25.37 -28.91 7.48
C LEU A 66 25.15 -28.14 6.18
N SER A 67 25.66 -26.90 6.08
CA SER A 67 25.62 -26.08 4.86
C SER A 67 26.29 -26.80 3.68
N ASN A 68 27.48 -27.36 3.89
CA ASN A 68 28.17 -28.11 2.84
C ASN A 68 27.38 -29.33 2.34
N MET A 69 26.65 -30.03 3.21
CA MET A 69 25.79 -31.14 2.80
C MET A 69 24.60 -30.66 1.97
N MET A 70 23.94 -29.58 2.40
CA MET A 70 22.82 -28.98 1.67
C MET A 70 23.25 -28.56 0.26
N VAL A 71 24.34 -27.79 0.14
CA VAL A 71 24.82 -27.32 -1.17
C VAL A 71 25.27 -28.48 -2.06
N LYS A 72 25.95 -29.51 -1.52
CA LYS A 72 26.30 -30.71 -2.29
C LYS A 72 25.09 -31.44 -2.85
N SER A 73 23.96 -31.39 -2.15
CA SER A 73 22.71 -31.99 -2.61
C SER A 73 22.07 -31.16 -3.73
N ILE A 74 22.09 -29.83 -3.63
CA ILE A 74 21.37 -28.93 -4.56
C ILE A 74 22.19 -28.63 -5.82
N LEU A 75 23.51 -28.47 -5.68
CA LEU A 75 24.40 -28.00 -6.75
C LEU A 75 24.33 -28.84 -8.05
N PRO A 76 24.31 -30.19 -8.03
CA PRO A 76 24.20 -30.99 -9.25
C PRO A 76 22.85 -30.85 -9.97
N HIS A 77 21.78 -30.54 -9.23
CA HIS A 77 20.47 -30.27 -9.80
C HIS A 77 20.40 -28.85 -10.36
N ALA A 78 21.00 -27.88 -9.68
CA ALA A 78 21.08 -26.51 -10.16
C ALA A 78 21.89 -26.39 -11.46
N ILE A 79 23.02 -27.10 -11.57
CA ILE A 79 23.84 -27.13 -12.80
C ILE A 79 23.05 -27.76 -13.95
N ARG A 80 22.44 -28.94 -13.74
CA ARG A 80 21.59 -29.58 -14.76
C ARG A 80 20.41 -28.71 -15.16
N ALA A 81 19.76 -28.06 -14.20
CA ALA A 81 18.67 -27.13 -14.47
C ALA A 81 19.15 -25.95 -15.33
N SER A 82 20.32 -25.38 -15.03
CA SER A 82 20.87 -24.26 -15.81
C SER A 82 21.11 -24.61 -17.29
N GLU A 83 21.56 -25.83 -17.57
CA GLU A 83 21.76 -26.34 -18.93
C GLU A 83 20.42 -26.59 -19.63
N THR A 84 19.46 -27.24 -18.96
CA THR A 84 18.15 -27.55 -19.55
C THR A 84 17.29 -26.32 -19.84
N LEU A 85 17.46 -25.24 -19.07
CA LEU A 85 16.62 -24.03 -19.15
C LEU A 85 17.18 -22.97 -20.11
N ASN A 86 18.35 -23.20 -20.72
CA ASN A 86 19.06 -22.24 -21.57
C ASN A 86 19.20 -20.87 -20.91
N LEU A 87 19.70 -20.84 -19.68
CA LEU A 87 19.93 -19.59 -18.95
C LEU A 87 21.09 -18.80 -19.55
N THR A 88 21.08 -17.48 -19.38
CA THR A 88 22.20 -16.62 -19.73
C THR A 88 23.43 -16.98 -18.92
N THR A 89 24.60 -16.81 -19.52
CA THR A 89 25.89 -17.06 -18.86
C THR A 89 26.07 -16.19 -17.62
N SER A 90 25.53 -14.97 -17.65
CA SER A 90 25.57 -14.03 -16.52
C SER A 90 24.70 -14.51 -15.36
N CYS A 91 23.43 -14.88 -15.61
CA CYS A 91 22.55 -15.42 -14.57
C CYS A 91 23.12 -16.72 -13.97
N SER A 92 23.57 -17.65 -14.81
CA SER A 92 24.16 -18.92 -14.36
C SER A 92 25.40 -18.70 -13.48
N ARG A 93 26.28 -17.76 -13.86
CA ARG A 93 27.45 -17.38 -13.06
C ARG A 93 27.04 -16.78 -11.72
N GLY A 94 26.04 -15.91 -11.71
CA GLY A 94 25.46 -15.32 -10.49
C GLY A 94 24.91 -16.39 -9.54
N LEU A 95 24.12 -17.33 -10.06
CA LEU A 95 23.54 -18.43 -9.28
C LEU A 95 24.61 -19.38 -8.73
N ILE A 96 25.61 -19.74 -9.54
CA ILE A 96 26.74 -20.56 -9.06
C ILE A 96 27.53 -19.84 -7.97
N LYS A 97 27.73 -18.53 -8.12
CA LYS A 97 28.38 -17.70 -7.10
C LYS A 97 27.56 -17.70 -5.82
N PHE A 98 26.24 -17.53 -5.90
CA PHE A 98 25.32 -17.61 -4.77
C PHE A 98 25.43 -18.95 -4.03
N LEU A 99 25.33 -20.08 -4.74
CA LEU A 99 25.51 -21.42 -4.18
C LEU A 99 26.90 -21.63 -3.56
N THR A 100 27.94 -21.09 -4.18
CA THR A 100 29.31 -21.13 -3.64
C THR A 100 29.44 -20.28 -2.37
N GLY A 101 28.75 -19.13 -2.31
CA GLY A 101 28.66 -18.29 -1.12
C GLY A 101 27.99 -19.00 0.04
N LEU A 102 26.89 -19.72 -0.21
CA LEU A 102 26.22 -20.55 0.79
C LEU A 102 27.17 -21.63 1.33
N LYS A 103 27.87 -22.34 0.43
CA LYS A 103 28.85 -23.37 0.79
C LYS A 103 29.98 -22.82 1.68
N GLN A 104 30.38 -21.58 1.43
CA GLN A 104 31.45 -20.89 2.15
C GLN A 104 30.97 -20.15 3.41
N MET A 105 29.68 -20.23 3.78
CA MET A 105 29.12 -19.48 4.91
C MET A 105 29.33 -17.96 4.79
N LYS A 106 29.21 -17.40 3.59
CA LYS A 106 29.36 -15.96 3.38
C LYS A 106 28.09 -15.22 3.83
N LEU A 107 28.26 -14.14 4.59
CA LEU A 107 27.15 -13.35 5.14
C LEU A 107 26.16 -12.90 4.06
N TRP A 108 26.64 -12.32 2.96
CA TRP A 108 25.77 -11.85 1.86
C TRP A 108 24.91 -12.97 1.25
N ALA A 109 25.43 -14.21 1.18
CA ALA A 109 24.68 -15.33 0.62
C ALA A 109 23.59 -15.80 1.60
N PHE A 110 23.88 -15.79 2.89
CA PHE A 110 22.86 -16.09 3.90
C PHE A 110 21.84 -14.98 4.04
N ARG A 111 22.22 -13.70 3.85
CA ARG A 111 21.26 -12.58 3.76
C ARG A 111 20.27 -12.77 2.62
N MET A 112 20.73 -13.10 1.41
CA MET A 112 19.81 -13.38 0.29
C MET A 112 18.90 -14.59 0.57
N LEU A 113 19.44 -15.66 1.17
CA LEU A 113 18.63 -16.84 1.51
C LEU A 113 17.59 -16.53 2.59
N ASP A 114 17.96 -15.79 3.63
CA ASP A 114 17.07 -15.41 4.74
C ASP A 114 16.00 -14.40 4.30
N ALA A 115 16.37 -13.48 3.40
CA ALA A 115 15.49 -12.49 2.81
C ALA A 115 14.43 -13.09 1.86
N SER A 116 14.61 -14.33 1.40
CA SER A 116 13.64 -15.01 0.54
C SER A 116 12.41 -15.49 1.33
N GLY A 117 11.26 -15.53 0.67
CA GLY A 117 10.01 -16.03 1.22
C GLY A 117 10.10 -17.50 1.66
N LYS A 118 9.70 -17.75 2.91
CA LYS A 118 9.64 -19.08 3.54
C LYS A 118 8.24 -19.68 3.39
N ILE A 119 7.98 -20.85 3.98
CA ILE A 119 6.61 -21.38 4.07
C ILE A 119 5.81 -20.47 5.03
N PRO A 120 4.65 -19.94 4.63
CA PRO A 120 3.88 -19.03 5.49
C PRO A 120 3.31 -19.77 6.70
N ASP A 121 3.42 -19.13 7.87
CA ASP A 121 2.77 -19.61 9.08
C ASP A 121 1.25 -19.56 8.94
N GLY A 122 0.57 -20.58 9.45
CA GLY A 122 -0.90 -20.61 9.44
C GLY A 122 -1.52 -20.88 8.07
N ILE A 123 -0.85 -21.64 7.19
CA ILE A 123 -1.36 -21.99 5.85
C ILE A 123 -2.77 -22.64 5.89
N LEU A 124 -3.04 -23.49 6.89
CA LEU A 124 -4.38 -24.08 7.11
C LEU A 124 -5.43 -23.03 7.54
N GLY A 125 -4.98 -21.95 8.17
CA GLY A 125 -5.75 -20.74 8.49
C GLY A 125 -5.94 -19.77 7.31
N GLY A 126 -5.46 -20.12 6.12
CA GLY A 126 -5.57 -19.31 4.91
C GLY A 126 -4.45 -18.28 4.73
N SER A 127 -3.29 -18.48 5.37
CA SER A 127 -2.09 -17.71 5.06
C SER A 127 -1.47 -18.21 3.76
N ILE A 128 -1.47 -17.37 2.74
CA ILE A 128 -0.98 -17.72 1.39
C ILE A 128 0.19 -16.85 0.94
N ASN A 129 0.61 -15.90 1.79
CA ASN A 129 1.61 -14.89 1.48
C ASN A 129 2.84 -15.03 2.37
N SER A 130 4.01 -15.08 1.75
CA SER A 130 5.31 -15.10 2.40
C SER A 130 6.29 -14.23 1.63
N LEU A 131 6.33 -12.94 1.96
CA LEU A 131 7.04 -11.95 1.16
C LEU A 131 8.54 -11.84 1.51
N GLY A 132 9.03 -12.53 2.54
CA GLY A 132 10.42 -12.41 2.97
C GLY A 132 10.79 -10.98 3.39
N ASP A 133 12.10 -10.68 3.42
CA ASP A 133 12.64 -9.37 3.77
C ASP A 133 13.07 -8.62 2.51
N TYR A 134 12.23 -7.69 2.05
CA TYR A 134 12.46 -6.94 0.83
C TYR A 134 13.72 -6.07 0.91
N ASP A 135 13.86 -5.28 1.97
CA ASP A 135 14.95 -4.32 2.12
C ASP A 135 16.29 -5.05 2.25
N MET A 136 16.34 -6.13 3.03
CA MET A 136 17.55 -6.95 3.17
C MET A 136 18.00 -7.55 1.84
N CYS A 137 17.06 -7.96 0.96
CA CYS A 137 17.41 -8.49 -0.35
C CYS A 137 18.04 -7.42 -1.24
N ILE A 138 17.38 -6.27 -1.43
CA ILE A 138 17.86 -5.24 -2.37
C ILE A 138 19.11 -4.51 -1.86
N ASP A 139 19.32 -4.44 -0.53
CA ASP A 139 20.51 -3.86 0.08
C ASP A 139 21.73 -4.78 0.05
N THR A 140 21.56 -6.06 -0.31
CA THR A 140 22.68 -6.98 -0.43
C THR A 140 23.46 -6.72 -1.72
N ASP A 141 24.62 -6.07 -1.59
CA ASP A 141 25.56 -5.85 -2.70
C ASP A 141 26.73 -6.85 -2.67
N VAL A 142 27.07 -7.41 -3.83
CA VAL A 142 28.26 -8.26 -4.02
C VAL A 142 29.22 -7.52 -4.95
N PRO A 143 30.25 -6.85 -4.38
CA PRO A 143 31.09 -5.91 -5.11
C PRO A 143 31.67 -6.48 -6.41
N GLY A 144 31.42 -5.75 -7.51
CA GLY A 144 31.92 -6.09 -8.85
C GLY A 144 31.29 -7.33 -9.48
N GLN A 145 30.18 -7.85 -8.94
CA GLN A 145 29.52 -9.05 -9.47
C GLN A 145 28.03 -8.83 -9.75
N PHE A 146 27.23 -8.61 -8.71
CA PHE A 146 25.79 -8.39 -8.82
C PHE A 146 25.24 -7.81 -7.52
N GLN A 147 24.01 -7.32 -7.60
CA GLN A 147 23.21 -6.91 -6.45
C GLN A 147 22.09 -7.92 -6.22
N GLY A 148 21.58 -8.00 -4.99
CA GLY A 148 20.35 -8.72 -4.71
C GLY A 148 19.17 -8.11 -5.48
N GLN A 149 18.41 -8.98 -6.12
CA GLN A 149 17.20 -8.66 -6.85
C GLN A 149 16.05 -9.40 -6.20
N TYR A 150 15.08 -8.65 -5.70
CA TYR A 150 13.88 -9.19 -5.10
C TYR A 150 12.88 -9.54 -6.21
N CYS A 151 12.48 -10.80 -6.32
CA CYS A 151 11.46 -11.23 -7.27
C CYS A 151 10.23 -11.77 -6.52
N LEU A 152 9.05 -11.24 -6.82
CA LEU A 152 7.79 -11.79 -6.35
C LEU A 152 7.40 -12.96 -7.27
N VAL A 153 7.04 -14.09 -6.66
CA VAL A 153 6.62 -15.32 -7.33
C VAL A 153 5.18 -15.61 -6.91
N GLU A 154 4.31 -15.79 -7.90
CA GLU A 154 2.94 -16.22 -7.73
C GLU A 154 2.78 -17.65 -8.23
N VAL A 155 2.23 -18.50 -7.37
CA VAL A 155 1.95 -19.90 -7.68
C VAL A 155 0.44 -20.09 -7.65
N SER A 156 -0.10 -20.47 -8.80
CA SER A 156 -1.54 -20.61 -9.04
C SER A 156 -1.89 -22.09 -9.15
N PRO A 157 -2.61 -22.65 -8.16
CA PRO A 157 -3.07 -24.03 -8.23
C PRO A 157 -4.05 -24.24 -9.40
N PRO A 158 -3.96 -25.36 -10.13
CA PRO A 158 -4.87 -25.65 -11.22
C PRO A 158 -6.28 -25.87 -10.66
N VAL A 159 -7.23 -25.08 -11.17
CA VAL A 159 -8.65 -25.17 -10.83
C VAL A 159 -9.48 -25.35 -12.11
N PRO A 160 -10.56 -26.15 -12.09
CA PRO A 160 -11.47 -26.27 -13.22
C PRO A 160 -12.00 -24.91 -13.66
N PRO A 161 -12.35 -24.71 -14.95
CA PRO A 161 -12.89 -23.44 -15.41
C PRO A 161 -14.14 -23.04 -14.61
N ARG A 162 -14.16 -21.76 -14.20
CA ARG A 162 -15.21 -21.23 -13.33
C ARG A 162 -16.58 -21.32 -14.01
N LYS A 163 -17.54 -21.99 -13.38
CA LYS A 163 -18.96 -21.92 -13.80
C LYS A 163 -19.51 -20.53 -13.47
N ARG A 164 -20.38 -19.98 -14.34
CA ARG A 164 -20.99 -18.65 -14.13
C ARG A 164 -21.84 -18.67 -12.84
N PHE A 165 -21.61 -17.72 -11.93
CA PHE A 165 -22.38 -17.53 -10.67
C PHE A 165 -22.29 -18.68 -9.66
N VAL A 166 -21.08 -19.04 -9.23
CA VAL A 166 -20.86 -19.94 -8.09
C VAL A 166 -20.55 -19.12 -6.84
N SER A 167 -21.27 -19.40 -5.75
CA SER A 167 -21.03 -18.79 -4.44
C SER A 167 -19.72 -19.27 -3.88
N TYR A 168 -18.88 -18.40 -3.28
CA TYR A 168 -17.62 -18.78 -2.59
C TYR A 168 -17.74 -19.92 -1.56
N PHE A 169 -18.96 -20.28 -1.17
CA PHE A 169 -19.24 -21.29 -0.15
C PHE A 169 -19.52 -22.70 -0.69
N GLU A 170 -19.66 -22.87 -2.01
CA GLU A 170 -19.86 -24.20 -2.61
C GLU A 170 -18.53 -24.95 -2.76
N MET A 171 -18.50 -26.26 -2.49
CA MET A 171 -17.33 -27.08 -2.79
C MET A 171 -17.34 -27.47 -4.27
N ILE A 172 -16.16 -27.52 -4.89
CA ILE A 172 -15.97 -28.06 -6.24
C ILE A 172 -16.26 -29.57 -6.17
N PRO A 173 -17.34 -30.08 -6.81
CA PRO A 173 -17.73 -31.49 -6.71
C PRO A 173 -16.61 -32.45 -7.15
N GLU A 174 -15.82 -32.04 -8.14
CA GLU A 174 -14.70 -32.79 -8.69
C GLU A 174 -13.59 -33.04 -7.66
N PHE A 175 -13.54 -32.25 -6.59
CA PHE A 175 -12.52 -32.35 -5.54
C PHE A 175 -12.96 -33.09 -4.27
N ILE A 176 -14.24 -33.47 -4.16
CA ILE A 176 -14.81 -34.09 -2.95
C ILE A 176 -14.22 -35.49 -2.67
N ASN A 177 -13.75 -36.21 -3.69
CA ASN A 177 -13.30 -37.61 -3.58
C ASN A 177 -11.81 -37.85 -3.91
N ILE A 178 -10.98 -36.81 -4.04
CA ILE A 178 -9.57 -36.98 -4.45
C ILE A 178 -8.70 -37.57 -3.34
N THR A 179 -8.97 -37.23 -2.07
CA THR A 179 -8.14 -37.65 -0.94
C THR A 179 -8.96 -38.08 0.27
N HIS A 180 -8.29 -38.74 1.21
CA HIS A 180 -8.91 -39.18 2.46
C HIS A 180 -9.52 -37.98 3.23
N PRO A 181 -10.70 -38.11 3.87
CA PRO A 181 -11.38 -36.98 4.50
C PRO A 181 -10.56 -36.20 5.53
N GLU A 182 -9.64 -36.89 6.22
CA GLU A 182 -8.74 -36.31 7.23
C GLU A 182 -7.39 -35.85 6.67
N ALA A 183 -7.15 -35.98 5.36
CA ALA A 183 -5.91 -35.53 4.76
C ALA A 183 -5.84 -34.00 4.77
N VAL A 184 -4.64 -33.47 4.99
CA VAL A 184 -4.35 -32.04 4.90
C VAL A 184 -4.78 -31.46 3.55
N THR A 185 -4.57 -32.21 2.47
CA THR A 185 -4.98 -31.83 1.10
C THR A 185 -6.48 -31.63 0.96
N THR A 186 -7.31 -32.37 1.72
CA THR A 186 -8.76 -32.23 1.69
C THR A 186 -9.19 -30.85 2.19
N GLU A 187 -8.51 -30.29 3.20
CA GLU A 187 -8.82 -28.94 3.67
C GLU A 187 -8.42 -27.84 2.67
N PHE A 188 -7.36 -28.07 1.87
CA PHE A 188 -7.01 -27.21 0.74
C PHE A 188 -8.04 -27.32 -0.40
N LEU A 189 -8.41 -28.55 -0.76
CA LEU A 189 -9.38 -28.83 -1.82
C LEU A 189 -10.78 -28.29 -1.50
N ARG A 190 -11.20 -28.35 -0.24
CA ARG A 190 -12.44 -27.72 0.25
C ARG A 190 -12.46 -26.20 0.02
N LYS A 191 -11.29 -25.57 0.02
CA LYS A 191 -11.09 -24.13 -0.20
C LYS A 191 -10.67 -23.80 -1.64
N ALA A 192 -10.68 -24.77 -2.55
CA ALA A 192 -10.10 -24.58 -3.87
C ALA A 192 -10.78 -23.49 -4.72
N MET A 193 -12.04 -23.16 -4.44
CA MET A 193 -12.72 -22.04 -5.12
C MET A 193 -12.07 -20.68 -4.87
N TYR A 194 -11.36 -20.52 -3.75
CA TYR A 194 -10.63 -19.29 -3.48
C TYR A 194 -9.44 -19.12 -4.43
N PHE A 195 -8.86 -20.21 -4.96
CA PHE A 195 -7.72 -20.16 -5.88
C PHE A 195 -8.07 -19.58 -7.26
N HIS A 196 -9.34 -19.30 -7.57
CA HIS A 196 -9.72 -18.49 -8.73
C HIS A 196 -9.29 -17.02 -8.61
N HIS A 197 -9.10 -16.53 -7.40
CA HIS A 197 -8.80 -15.12 -7.12
C HIS A 197 -7.60 -14.94 -6.20
N LEU A 198 -7.04 -16.04 -5.69
CA LEU A 198 -5.97 -16.04 -4.70
C LEU A 198 -4.83 -16.93 -5.18
N ASN A 199 -3.68 -16.32 -5.42
CA ASN A 199 -2.45 -17.04 -5.74
C ASN A 199 -1.62 -17.19 -4.45
N PHE A 200 -0.85 -18.27 -4.33
CA PHE A 200 0.19 -18.33 -3.31
C PHE A 200 1.31 -17.38 -3.69
N ARG A 201 1.64 -16.44 -2.81
CA ARG A 201 2.65 -15.42 -3.09
C ARG A 201 3.85 -15.67 -2.20
N THR A 202 4.99 -15.91 -2.83
CA THR A 202 6.28 -15.99 -2.16
C THR A 202 7.28 -15.08 -2.84
N SER A 203 8.38 -14.75 -2.18
CA SER A 203 9.47 -14.01 -2.81
C SER A 203 10.73 -14.85 -2.88
N ILE A 204 11.60 -14.54 -3.83
CA ILE A 204 12.96 -15.08 -3.87
C ILE A 204 13.95 -13.95 -4.09
N CYS A 205 15.05 -13.99 -3.35
CA CYS A 205 16.17 -13.08 -3.56
C CYS A 205 17.21 -13.72 -4.46
N VAL A 206 17.40 -13.15 -5.65
CA VAL A 206 18.25 -13.70 -6.70
C VAL A 206 19.29 -12.68 -7.16
N PRO A 207 20.35 -13.08 -7.88
CA PRO A 207 21.29 -12.13 -8.47
C PRO A 207 20.64 -11.23 -9.52
N SER A 208 20.93 -9.93 -9.51
CA SER A 208 20.46 -8.93 -10.50
C SER A 208 20.85 -9.22 -11.96
N THR A 209 21.75 -10.18 -12.16
CA THR A 209 22.12 -10.69 -13.49
C THR A 209 21.05 -11.58 -14.13
N CYS A 210 20.02 -11.99 -13.40
CA CYS A 210 18.95 -12.86 -13.90
C CYS A 210 17.73 -12.03 -14.35
N SER A 211 17.17 -12.37 -15.50
CA SER A 211 15.93 -11.74 -15.97
C SER A 211 14.70 -12.35 -15.29
N LYS A 212 13.58 -11.60 -15.27
CA LYS A 212 12.30 -12.07 -14.75
C LYS A 212 11.86 -13.40 -15.41
N GLU A 213 12.05 -13.53 -16.72
CA GLU A 213 11.68 -14.71 -17.50
C GLU A 213 12.55 -15.93 -17.14
N GLU A 214 13.85 -15.70 -16.88
CA GLU A 214 14.76 -16.75 -16.40
C GLU A 214 14.32 -17.27 -15.03
N ILE A 215 13.95 -16.35 -14.12
CA ILE A 215 13.47 -16.71 -12.79
C ILE A 215 12.16 -17.50 -12.83
N GLN A 216 11.24 -17.13 -13.71
CA GLN A 216 9.99 -17.88 -13.90
C GLN A 216 10.27 -19.32 -14.35
N LYS A 217 11.18 -19.51 -15.31
CA LYS A 217 11.61 -20.85 -15.78
C LYS A 217 12.27 -21.67 -14.68
N ILE A 218 13.18 -21.06 -13.91
CA ILE A 218 13.88 -21.72 -12.79
C ILE A 218 12.86 -22.19 -11.75
N THR A 219 11.94 -21.33 -11.36
CA THR A 219 10.96 -21.61 -10.31
C THR A 219 9.96 -22.68 -10.76
N ALA A 220 9.49 -22.63 -12.01
CA ALA A 220 8.65 -23.67 -12.62
C ALA A 220 9.35 -25.03 -12.59
N LYS A 221 10.63 -25.08 -12.98
CA LYS A 221 11.37 -26.34 -13.00
C LYS A 221 11.63 -26.90 -11.61
N ILE A 222 11.87 -26.05 -10.61
CA ILE A 222 12.03 -26.47 -9.21
C ILE A 222 10.73 -27.11 -8.68
N MET A 223 9.56 -26.53 -8.98
CA MET A 223 8.27 -27.09 -8.58
C MET A 223 7.96 -28.41 -9.32
N GLU A 224 8.28 -28.49 -10.62
CA GLU A 224 8.17 -29.72 -11.41
C GLU A 224 9.02 -30.85 -10.80
N PHE A 225 10.26 -30.55 -10.38
CA PHE A 225 11.11 -31.52 -9.68
C PHE A 225 10.54 -31.99 -8.33
N ALA A 226 9.70 -31.16 -7.69
CA ALA A 226 8.97 -31.54 -6.48
C ALA A 226 7.67 -32.32 -6.77
N GLY A 227 7.33 -32.54 -8.04
CA GLY A 227 6.10 -33.21 -8.47
C GLY A 227 4.86 -32.31 -8.44
N ILE A 228 5.04 -30.98 -8.50
CA ILE A 228 3.97 -29.99 -8.45
C ILE A 228 3.91 -29.26 -9.80
N GLU A 229 2.86 -29.53 -10.58
CA GLU A 229 2.59 -28.89 -11.88
C GLU A 229 1.58 -27.75 -11.72
N PHE A 230 1.97 -26.70 -11.00
CA PHE A 230 1.15 -25.50 -10.82
C PHE A 230 1.61 -24.40 -11.78
N ASP A 231 0.71 -23.48 -12.12
CA ASP A 231 1.07 -22.35 -12.98
C ASP A 231 1.87 -21.34 -12.17
N ILE A 232 2.99 -20.85 -12.73
CA ILE A 232 3.92 -19.96 -12.04
C ILE A 232 4.10 -18.69 -12.85
N SER A 233 3.87 -17.57 -12.17
CA SER A 233 4.08 -16.23 -12.71
C SER A 233 5.06 -15.47 -11.83
N VAL A 234 5.93 -14.66 -12.44
CA VAL A 234 6.83 -13.74 -11.74
C VAL A 234 6.42 -12.33 -12.12
N PRO A 235 5.46 -11.69 -11.43
CA PRO A 235 4.94 -10.38 -11.83
C PRO A 235 6.03 -9.30 -11.90
N ASN A 236 6.92 -9.24 -10.92
CA ASN A 236 7.92 -8.18 -10.80
C ASN A 236 9.21 -8.68 -10.15
N CYS A 237 10.32 -8.10 -10.62
CA CYS A 237 11.63 -8.18 -9.98
C CYS A 237 12.22 -6.78 -9.82
N GLU A 238 12.83 -6.50 -8.68
CA GLU A 238 13.30 -5.18 -8.28
C GLU A 238 14.71 -5.21 -7.72
N ILE A 239 15.46 -4.16 -8.01
CA ILE A 239 16.80 -3.90 -7.49
C ILE A 239 16.79 -2.54 -6.80
N LYS A 240 17.76 -2.27 -5.94
CA LYS A 240 17.90 -0.94 -5.33
C LYS A 240 18.21 0.09 -6.42
N VAL A 241 17.49 1.20 -6.40
CA VAL A 241 17.71 2.33 -7.29
C VAL A 241 18.16 3.52 -6.46
N ASP A 242 19.41 3.96 -6.62
CA ASP A 242 19.99 5.03 -5.80
C ASP A 242 19.52 6.44 -6.18
N LYS A 243 18.84 6.60 -7.33
CA LYS A 243 18.38 7.90 -7.83
C LYS A 243 16.95 7.83 -8.35
N PHE A 244 16.07 8.61 -7.73
CA PHE A 244 14.73 8.83 -8.24
C PHE A 244 14.78 9.66 -9.54
N THR A 245 14.17 9.13 -10.59
CA THR A 245 13.92 9.89 -11.83
C THR A 245 12.49 10.40 -11.80
N PHE A 246 12.31 11.71 -11.90
CA PHE A 246 10.99 12.34 -12.01
C PHE A 246 10.61 12.49 -13.48
N SER A 247 9.38 12.12 -13.82
CA SER A 247 8.77 12.41 -15.11
C SER A 247 8.40 13.89 -15.25
N THR A 248 8.20 14.35 -16.47
CA THR A 248 7.81 15.74 -16.76
C THR A 248 6.54 16.15 -16.02
N SER A 249 5.54 15.27 -15.92
CA SER A 249 4.29 15.55 -15.21
C SER A 249 4.51 15.69 -13.70
N GLU A 250 5.33 14.83 -13.09
CA GLU A 250 5.69 14.92 -11.67
C GLU A 250 6.48 16.21 -11.38
N ILE A 251 7.43 16.60 -12.23
CA ILE A 251 8.16 17.87 -12.10
C ILE A 251 7.21 19.06 -12.15
N CYS A 252 6.27 19.08 -13.11
CA CYS A 252 5.25 20.12 -13.21
C CYS A 252 4.38 20.19 -11.94
N ILE A 253 3.94 19.05 -11.41
CA ILE A 253 3.15 18.98 -10.18
C ILE A 253 3.95 19.51 -9.00
N ILE A 254 5.20 19.07 -8.82
CA ILE A 254 6.09 19.57 -7.75
C ILE A 254 6.27 21.08 -7.86
N ALA A 255 6.49 21.63 -9.06
CA ALA A 255 6.62 23.06 -9.28
C ALA A 255 5.34 23.83 -8.91
N VAL A 256 4.16 23.33 -9.31
CA VAL A 256 2.87 23.93 -8.96
C VAL A 256 2.65 23.89 -7.44
N LEU A 257 2.83 22.73 -6.79
CA LEU A 257 2.67 22.58 -5.35
C LEU A 257 3.65 23.47 -4.57
N SER A 258 4.90 23.53 -5.01
CA SER A 258 5.92 24.39 -4.40
C SER A 258 5.58 25.88 -4.57
N SER A 259 5.06 26.28 -5.73
CA SER A 259 4.62 27.67 -5.95
C SER A 259 3.41 28.05 -5.10
N LEU A 260 2.43 27.15 -4.94
CA LEU A 260 1.27 27.35 -4.08
C LEU A 260 1.68 27.44 -2.61
N LEU A 261 2.61 26.59 -2.17
CA LEU A 261 3.16 26.65 -0.82
C LEU A 261 3.90 27.97 -0.59
N LEU A 262 4.72 28.40 -1.54
CA LEU A 262 5.44 29.67 -1.46
C LEU A 262 4.46 30.86 -1.39
N LEU A 263 3.42 30.86 -2.22
CA LEU A 263 2.37 31.88 -2.18
C LEU A 263 1.64 31.89 -0.83
N ALA A 264 1.30 30.72 -0.28
CA ALA A 264 0.66 30.61 1.03
C ALA A 264 1.58 31.12 2.16
N VAL A 265 2.88 30.82 2.11
CA VAL A 265 3.87 31.34 3.08
C VAL A 265 3.98 32.85 2.98
N ILE A 266 4.17 33.40 1.78
CA ILE A 266 4.26 34.86 1.56
C ILE A 266 2.98 35.56 2.03
N ALA A 267 1.81 35.02 1.67
CA ALA A 267 0.52 35.55 2.07
C ALA A 267 0.36 35.54 3.60
N THR A 268 0.70 34.43 4.24
CA THR A 268 0.59 34.28 5.71
C THR A 268 1.53 35.23 6.45
N VAL A 269 2.78 35.37 5.98
CA VAL A 269 3.74 36.33 6.55
C VAL A 269 3.22 37.77 6.37
N THR A 270 2.73 38.12 5.19
CA THR A 270 2.19 39.46 4.90
C THR A 270 1.00 39.78 5.80
N ASP A 271 0.10 38.81 5.98
CA ASP A 271 -1.10 38.92 6.81
C ASP A 271 -0.75 39.10 8.30
N VAL A 272 0.15 38.27 8.83
CA VAL A 272 0.62 38.36 10.23
C VAL A 272 1.36 39.67 10.50
N VAL A 273 2.20 40.13 9.56
CA VAL A 273 2.91 41.41 9.68
C VAL A 273 1.94 42.58 9.63
N ALA A 274 0.95 42.56 8.73
CA ALA A 274 -0.08 43.60 8.65
C ALA A 274 -0.89 43.70 9.95
N LEU A 275 -1.26 42.55 10.54
CA LEU A 275 -1.95 42.49 11.83
C LEU A 275 -1.13 43.06 12.99
N LYS A 276 0.19 42.85 13.02
CA LYS A 276 1.08 43.40 14.06
C LYS A 276 1.35 44.90 13.89
N LEU A 277 1.29 45.43 12.66
CA LEU A 277 1.56 46.84 12.37
C LEU A 277 0.35 47.77 12.58
N LYS A 278 -0.88 47.25 12.52
CA LYS A 278 -2.11 48.01 12.82
C LYS A 278 -2.83 47.49 14.08
N PRO A 279 -2.34 47.81 15.30
CA PRO A 279 -2.99 47.39 16.54
C PRO A 279 -4.32 48.12 16.85
N GLY A 280 -4.75 49.12 16.05
CA GLY A 280 -5.86 50.03 16.41
C GLY A 280 -6.97 50.25 15.37
N ASP A 281 -7.09 49.43 14.32
CA ASP A 281 -8.17 49.58 13.31
C ASP A 281 -9.39 48.73 13.68
N GLU A 282 -10.37 49.35 14.37
CA GLU A 282 -11.56 48.68 14.93
C GLU A 282 -12.42 47.96 13.88
N ASN A 283 -12.46 48.45 12.63
CA ASN A 283 -13.25 47.83 11.56
C ASN A 283 -12.62 46.53 11.05
N TYR A 284 -11.29 46.46 11.02
CA TYR A 284 -10.55 45.27 10.57
C TYR A 284 -10.60 44.14 11.61
N GLN A 285 -10.49 44.49 12.90
CA GLN A 285 -10.68 43.51 13.98
C GLN A 285 -12.12 42.98 14.07
N LYS A 286 -13.12 43.78 13.65
CA LYS A 286 -14.53 43.37 13.53
C LYS A 286 -14.74 42.31 12.44
N GLU A 287 -14.12 42.45 11.27
CA GLU A 287 -14.15 41.44 10.20
C GLU A 287 -13.41 40.14 10.59
N LEU A 288 -12.35 40.24 11.38
CA LEU A 288 -11.58 39.10 11.90
C LEU A 288 -12.13 38.47 13.20
N GLY A 289 -13.22 39.01 13.77
CA GLY A 289 -13.81 38.48 15.00
C GLY A 289 -12.88 38.52 16.21
N VAL A 290 -11.98 39.51 16.30
CA VAL A 290 -11.04 39.67 17.41
C VAL A 290 -11.66 40.59 18.47
N TYR A 291 -12.66 40.10 19.19
CA TYR A 291 -12.98 40.62 20.51
C TYR A 291 -13.27 39.43 21.42
N SER A 292 -12.20 38.92 22.04
CA SER A 292 -12.17 38.44 23.43
C SER A 292 -10.99 37.49 23.68
N GLN A 293 -10.14 37.92 24.62
CA GLN A 293 -9.29 37.16 25.55
C GLN A 293 -7.93 36.59 25.10
N ASN A 294 -6.90 37.28 25.62
CA ASN A 294 -5.64 36.78 26.18
C ASN A 294 -4.93 35.63 25.46
N TYR A 295 -3.94 35.93 24.62
CA TYR A 295 -2.83 35.00 24.37
C TYR A 295 -1.47 35.68 24.41
N VAL A 296 -0.59 35.03 25.17
CA VAL A 296 0.82 35.33 25.44
C VAL A 296 1.64 35.13 24.16
N ILE A 297 2.44 36.12 23.78
CA ILE A 297 3.31 36.09 22.60
C ILE A 297 4.65 35.47 22.99
N LEU A 298 5.01 34.36 22.34
CA LEU A 298 6.33 33.73 22.43
C LEU A 298 7.38 34.49 21.60
N ASP A 299 8.54 34.64 22.22
CA ASP A 299 9.70 35.47 21.88
C ASP A 299 10.31 35.17 20.49
N SER A 300 10.05 36.05 19.53
CA SER A 300 10.77 36.16 18.25
C SER A 300 10.71 37.62 17.76
N GLU A 301 10.93 38.56 18.69
CA GLU A 301 10.64 39.99 18.53
C GLU A 301 11.60 40.73 17.58
N LYS A 302 12.88 40.34 17.48
CA LYS A 302 13.90 41.22 16.87
C LYS A 302 13.88 41.25 15.34
N VAL A 303 13.74 40.10 14.67
CA VAL A 303 13.78 40.01 13.20
C VAL A 303 12.57 40.67 12.54
N LEU A 304 11.39 40.52 13.15
CA LEU A 304 10.13 41.08 12.63
C LEU A 304 10.06 42.60 12.80
N ILE A 305 10.65 43.15 13.87
CA ILE A 305 10.73 44.60 14.09
C ILE A 305 11.66 45.26 13.07
N GLU A 306 12.76 44.60 12.67
CA GLU A 306 13.68 45.11 11.65
C GLU A 306 13.05 45.13 10.25
N ILE A 307 12.31 44.07 9.88
CA ILE A 307 11.53 44.03 8.63
C ILE A 307 10.42 45.09 8.63
N GLY A 308 9.76 45.30 9.78
CA GLY A 308 8.74 46.35 9.96
C GLY A 308 9.29 47.77 9.76
N LYS A 309 10.51 48.04 10.26
CA LYS A 309 11.19 49.34 10.09
C LYS A 309 11.58 49.63 8.63
N ILE A 310 11.94 48.60 7.86
CA ILE A 310 12.22 48.73 6.41
C ILE A 310 10.94 49.06 5.63
N LEU A 311 9.81 48.48 6.02
CA LEU A 311 8.51 48.68 5.36
C LEU A 311 7.84 50.02 5.73
N GLN A 312 8.16 50.60 6.90
CA GLN A 312 7.58 51.86 7.40
C GLN A 312 7.96 53.10 6.57
N LYS A 313 9.02 53.03 5.75
CA LYS A 313 9.51 54.16 4.93
C LYS A 313 8.70 54.39 3.65
N LYS A 314 7.73 53.54 3.34
CA LYS A 314 6.73 53.74 2.28
C LYS A 314 5.37 53.83 2.95
N ASP A 315 4.57 54.86 2.65
CA ASP A 315 3.15 54.86 2.99
C ASP A 315 2.47 53.64 2.36
N ILE A 316 2.25 52.58 3.16
CA ILE A 316 1.64 51.34 2.72
C ILE A 316 0.12 51.53 2.77
N SER A 317 -0.41 52.19 1.74
CA SER A 317 -1.80 52.02 1.29
C SER A 317 -1.96 50.75 0.42
N LEU A 318 -1.14 49.71 0.67
CA LEU A 318 -1.15 48.44 -0.10
C LEU A 318 -2.50 47.71 -0.01
N GLU A 319 -3.23 47.90 1.07
CA GLU A 319 -4.43 47.13 1.41
C GLU A 319 -5.59 47.32 0.40
N ASN A 320 -5.58 48.44 -0.34
CA ASN A 320 -6.59 48.71 -1.37
C ASN A 320 -6.19 48.28 -2.78
N ARG A 321 -5.02 47.68 -2.97
CA ARG A 321 -4.60 47.17 -4.28
C ARG A 321 -5.11 45.74 -4.46
N THR A 322 -5.89 45.51 -5.52
CA THR A 322 -6.43 44.20 -5.92
C THR A 322 -5.43 43.03 -5.83
N PRO A 323 -4.15 43.17 -6.20
CA PRO A 323 -3.17 42.09 -6.08
C PRO A 323 -2.87 41.64 -4.63
N VAL A 324 -2.87 42.58 -3.68
CA VAL A 324 -2.62 42.28 -2.26
C VAL A 324 -3.81 41.54 -1.68
N LYS A 325 -5.04 41.92 -2.04
CA LYS A 325 -6.25 41.19 -1.66
C LYS A 325 -6.25 39.76 -2.21
N CYS A 326 -5.89 39.57 -3.49
CA CYS A 326 -5.75 38.24 -4.08
C CYS A 326 -4.67 37.40 -3.39
N LEU A 327 -3.54 38.00 -3.00
CA LEU A 327 -2.49 37.32 -2.26
C LEU A 327 -2.97 36.88 -0.87
N LEU A 328 -3.65 37.76 -0.13
CA LEU A 328 -4.18 37.46 1.22
C LEU A 328 -5.24 36.34 1.22
N CYS A 329 -5.88 36.05 0.08
CA CYS A 329 -6.74 34.86 -0.05
C CYS A 329 -6.01 33.54 0.23
N PHE A 330 -4.68 33.49 0.08
CA PHE A 330 -3.85 32.32 0.36
C PHE A 330 -3.28 32.30 1.79
N SER A 331 -3.61 33.29 2.63
CA SER A 331 -3.11 33.33 4.02
C SER A 331 -3.70 32.17 4.83
N LEU A 332 -2.83 31.30 5.33
CA LEU A 332 -3.23 30.20 6.19
C LEU A 332 -3.74 30.71 7.55
N TYR A 333 -3.13 31.76 8.10
CA TYR A 333 -3.50 32.29 9.42
C TYR A 333 -4.96 32.75 9.47
N THR A 334 -5.35 33.67 8.57
CA THR A 334 -6.72 34.18 8.53
C THR A 334 -7.72 33.11 8.09
N ASN A 335 -7.38 32.27 7.11
CA ASN A 335 -8.29 31.23 6.62
C ASN A 335 -8.53 30.13 7.67
N ILE A 336 -7.49 29.66 8.37
CA ILE A 336 -7.63 28.66 9.45
C ILE A 336 -8.43 29.26 10.60
N ARG A 337 -8.17 30.52 10.99
CA ARG A 337 -8.94 31.17 12.04
C ARG A 337 -10.41 31.37 11.67
N ARG A 338 -10.71 31.71 10.41
CA ARG A 338 -12.08 31.76 9.89
C ARG A 338 -12.72 30.37 9.85
N LEU A 339 -11.98 29.33 9.47
CA LEU A 339 -12.44 27.95 9.42
C LEU A 339 -12.75 27.39 10.82
N LEU A 340 -11.92 27.73 11.80
CA LEU A 340 -12.10 27.34 13.21
C LEU A 340 -13.07 28.25 13.96
N LYS A 341 -13.53 29.36 13.35
CA LYS A 341 -14.53 30.23 13.94
C LYS A 341 -15.85 29.48 13.98
N LYS A 342 -16.44 29.44 15.16
CA LYS A 342 -17.78 28.89 15.37
C LYS A 342 -18.78 29.65 14.49
N ASP A 343 -19.56 28.91 13.71
CA ASP A 343 -20.69 29.47 12.98
C ASP A 343 -21.83 29.74 13.98
N ASP A 344 -22.05 31.02 14.28
CA ASP A 344 -23.14 31.48 15.16
C ASP A 344 -24.36 31.95 14.35
N SER A 345 -24.42 31.60 13.05
CA SER A 345 -25.60 31.92 12.24
C SER A 345 -26.85 31.25 12.82
N PRO A 346 -27.95 32.01 13.01
CA PRO A 346 -29.19 31.50 13.62
C PRO A 346 -29.86 30.40 12.78
N ASP A 347 -29.48 30.27 11.50
CA ASP A 347 -29.96 29.24 10.56
C ASP A 347 -29.11 27.96 10.55
N SER A 348 -27.94 27.94 11.22
CA SER A 348 -27.08 26.74 11.27
C SER A 348 -27.51 25.79 12.38
N ILE A 349 -28.12 24.68 12.01
CA ILE A 349 -28.52 23.64 12.96
C ILE A 349 -27.26 22.87 13.42
N LYS A 350 -26.73 23.24 14.59
CA LYS A 350 -25.46 22.76 15.17
C LYS A 350 -25.28 21.24 15.21
N ILE A 351 -26.36 20.47 15.33
CA ILE A 351 -26.33 18.99 15.35
C ILE A 351 -25.80 18.41 14.02
N PHE A 352 -26.05 19.08 12.89
CA PHE A 352 -25.58 18.62 11.59
C PHE A 352 -24.06 18.72 11.43
N HIS A 353 -23.37 19.62 12.15
CA HIS A 353 -21.91 19.70 12.12
C HIS A 353 -21.26 18.52 12.85
N GLY A 354 -21.79 18.12 14.01
CA GLY A 354 -21.35 16.90 14.71
C GLY A 354 -21.61 15.65 13.88
N MET A 355 -22.79 15.58 13.25
CA MET A 355 -23.14 14.48 12.34
C MET A 355 -22.15 14.40 11.17
N LYS A 356 -21.78 15.52 10.54
CA LYS A 356 -20.80 15.57 9.44
C LYS A 356 -19.41 15.05 9.81
N VAL A 357 -18.94 15.31 11.03
CA VAL A 357 -17.63 14.81 11.49
C VAL A 357 -17.70 13.30 11.69
N ILE A 358 -18.76 12.81 12.33
CA ILE A 358 -18.95 11.38 12.58
C ILE A 358 -19.14 10.62 11.25
N THR A 359 -19.89 11.17 10.30
CA THR A 359 -20.06 10.56 8.97
C THR A 359 -18.75 10.56 8.18
N LEU A 360 -17.95 11.64 8.22
CA LEU A 360 -16.65 11.69 7.54
C LEU A 360 -15.66 10.66 8.12
N LEU A 361 -15.56 10.57 9.45
CA LEU A 361 -14.70 9.59 10.12
C LEU A 361 -15.14 8.14 9.82
N TRP A 362 -16.45 7.89 9.77
CA TRP A 362 -16.99 6.58 9.43
C TRP A 362 -16.77 6.21 7.95
N VAL A 363 -16.91 7.17 7.02
CA VAL A 363 -16.59 6.98 5.60
C VAL A 363 -15.11 6.69 5.40
N MET A 364 -14.21 7.44 6.04
CA MET A 364 -12.77 7.16 5.98
C MET A 364 -12.46 5.76 6.53
N LEU A 365 -13.04 5.39 7.67
CA LEU A 365 -12.87 4.07 8.26
C LEU A 365 -13.34 2.95 7.31
N ASN A 366 -14.52 3.10 6.70
CA ASN A 366 -15.04 2.15 5.71
C ASN A 366 -14.10 2.00 4.50
N HIS A 367 -13.64 3.10 3.90
CA HIS A 367 -12.72 3.05 2.77
C HIS A 367 -11.35 2.45 3.13
N THR A 368 -10.82 2.76 4.32
CA THR A 368 -9.58 2.16 4.79
C THR A 368 -9.69 0.65 4.88
N TYR A 369 -10.81 0.10 5.36
CA TYR A 369 -11.01 -1.35 5.49
C TYR A 369 -11.43 -2.04 4.18
N TYR A 370 -12.20 -1.39 3.32
CA TYR A 370 -12.68 -2.00 2.08
C TYR A 370 -11.56 -2.25 1.06
N TYR A 371 -10.61 -1.32 0.96
CA TYR A 371 -9.51 -1.39 -0.02
C TYR A 371 -8.21 -1.96 0.55
N ILE A 372 -8.23 -2.52 1.76
CA ILE A 372 -7.11 -3.34 2.24
C ILE A 372 -6.94 -4.48 1.24
N ASN A 373 -5.72 -4.68 0.76
CA ASN A 373 -5.39 -5.91 0.06
C ASN A 373 -5.50 -7.05 1.09
N TYR A 374 -6.66 -7.69 1.17
CA TYR A 374 -6.92 -8.76 2.14
C TYR A 374 -5.95 -9.93 1.98
N GLN A 375 -5.34 -10.11 0.79
CA GLN A 375 -4.29 -11.10 0.59
C GLN A 375 -3.06 -10.79 1.44
N ALA A 376 -2.71 -9.51 1.63
CA ALA A 376 -1.56 -9.09 2.44
C ALA A 376 -1.71 -9.39 3.95
N LEU A 377 -2.91 -9.77 4.41
CA LEU A 377 -3.14 -10.22 5.78
C LEU A 377 -2.68 -11.68 5.95
N SER A 378 -1.97 -11.96 7.04
CA SER A 378 -1.45 -13.30 7.38
C SER A 378 -2.54 -14.36 7.68
N SER A 379 -3.83 -14.04 7.55
CA SER A 379 -4.94 -14.96 7.78
C SER A 379 -6.24 -14.49 7.10
N LEU A 380 -6.48 -14.96 5.88
CA LEU A 380 -7.70 -14.63 5.13
C LEU A 380 -9.00 -15.11 5.79
N LEU A 381 -8.95 -16.24 6.51
CA LEU A 381 -10.15 -16.80 7.16
C LEU A 381 -10.61 -15.98 8.38
N LYS A 382 -9.71 -15.24 9.03
CA LYS A 382 -10.06 -14.32 10.13
C LYS A 382 -10.79 -13.08 9.61
N GLY A 383 -10.42 -12.59 8.42
CA GLY A 383 -11.17 -11.50 7.75
C GLY A 383 -12.63 -11.87 7.52
N ARG A 384 -12.92 -13.15 7.20
CA ARG A 384 -14.29 -13.67 7.08
C ARG A 384 -15.04 -13.75 8.41
N GLU A 385 -14.36 -14.04 9.52
CA GLU A 385 -15.01 -14.04 10.83
C GLU A 385 -15.32 -12.62 11.29
N ALA A 386 -14.39 -11.69 11.05
CA ALA A 386 -14.59 -10.27 11.32
C ALA A 386 -15.82 -9.72 10.57
N THR A 387 -16.06 -10.12 9.31
CA THR A 387 -17.25 -9.66 8.57
C THR A 387 -18.58 -10.13 9.15
N LYS A 388 -18.61 -11.16 10.02
CA LYS A 388 -19.83 -11.58 10.72
C LYS A 388 -20.11 -10.76 11.97
N GLU A 389 -19.13 -10.01 12.47
CA GLU A 389 -19.30 -9.20 13.67
C GLU A 389 -20.17 -7.98 13.37
N VAL A 390 -21.13 -7.70 14.25
CA VAL A 390 -22.05 -6.55 14.13
C VAL A 390 -21.28 -5.23 14.07
N ALA A 391 -20.16 -5.12 14.78
CA ALA A 391 -19.29 -3.95 14.76
C ALA A 391 -18.64 -3.74 13.37
N PHE A 392 -18.19 -4.81 12.72
CA PHE A 392 -17.60 -4.72 11.38
C PHE A 392 -18.67 -4.53 10.29
N GLN A 393 -19.88 -5.01 10.51
CA GLN A 393 -21.03 -4.73 9.63
C GLN A 393 -21.39 -3.23 9.61
N LEU A 394 -21.21 -2.50 10.72
CA LEU A 394 -21.35 -1.04 10.71
C LEU A 394 -20.30 -0.39 9.80
N ILE A 395 -19.05 -0.88 9.81
CA ILE A 395 -18.00 -0.40 8.91
C ILE A 395 -18.40 -0.67 7.46
N LEU A 396 -18.78 -1.91 7.14
CA LEU A 396 -19.18 -2.34 5.79
C LEU A 396 -20.48 -1.71 5.28
N ASN A 397 -21.35 -1.14 6.10
CA ASN A 397 -22.56 -0.45 5.63
C ASN A 397 -22.37 1.07 5.54
N GLY A 398 -21.15 1.58 5.72
CA GLY A 398 -20.82 3.01 5.68
C GLY A 398 -21.12 3.70 4.34
N PHE A 399 -21.34 2.94 3.27
CA PHE A 399 -21.72 3.45 1.94
C PHE A 399 -23.09 4.16 1.93
N LEU A 400 -23.97 3.85 2.88
CA LEU A 400 -25.33 4.40 2.96
C LEU A 400 -25.39 5.85 3.46
N ASN A 401 -24.26 6.46 3.78
CA ASN A 401 -24.22 7.75 4.51
C ASN A 401 -23.62 8.90 3.70
N VAL A 402 -23.59 8.78 2.37
CA VAL A 402 -23.01 9.80 1.50
C VAL A 402 -24.12 10.58 0.83
N GLU A 403 -24.59 11.62 1.49
CA GLU A 403 -25.14 12.80 0.80
C GLU A 403 -24.76 14.03 1.60
N THR A 404 -24.17 15.05 0.95
CA THR A 404 -24.48 16.50 1.13
C THR A 404 -23.51 17.42 0.36
N PHE A 405 -22.30 17.02 -0.03
CA PHE A 405 -21.31 18.00 -0.49
C PHE A 405 -21.07 17.98 -2.00
N PHE A 406 -21.94 18.67 -2.73
CA PHE A 406 -22.00 18.61 -4.19
C PHE A 406 -21.13 19.62 -4.95
N PHE A 407 -20.50 19.06 -5.98
CA PHE A 407 -20.07 19.57 -7.28
C PHE A 407 -19.09 20.73 -7.38
N ILE A 408 -19.50 21.96 -7.05
CA ILE A 408 -18.73 23.13 -7.48
C ILE A 408 -17.53 23.38 -6.56
N ARG A 409 -17.58 22.88 -5.32
CA ARG A 409 -16.49 22.98 -4.34
C ARG A 409 -15.57 21.75 -4.32
N LEU A 410 -16.01 20.61 -4.85
CA LEU A 410 -15.31 19.34 -4.74
C LEU A 410 -14.31 19.11 -5.88
N THR A 411 -14.63 19.57 -7.09
CA THR A 411 -13.76 19.32 -8.26
C THR A 411 -12.33 19.85 -8.04
N PRO A 412 -12.09 21.10 -7.57
CA PRO A 412 -10.71 21.57 -7.35
C PRO A 412 -9.91 20.74 -6.33
N PRO A 413 -10.41 20.45 -5.11
CA PRO A 413 -9.67 19.60 -4.17
C PRO A 413 -9.56 18.15 -4.64
N PHE A 414 -10.52 17.63 -5.40
CA PHE A 414 -10.46 16.28 -5.95
C PHE A 414 -9.37 16.16 -7.03
N MET A 415 -9.27 17.15 -7.92
CA MET A 415 -8.18 17.22 -8.89
C MET A 415 -6.81 17.45 -8.23
N PHE A 416 -6.76 18.24 -7.16
CA PHE A 416 -5.56 18.40 -6.34
C PHE A 416 -5.12 17.07 -5.71
N LEU A 417 -6.06 16.29 -5.18
CA LEU A 417 -5.76 14.96 -4.63
C LEU A 417 -5.18 14.02 -5.70
N ILE A 418 -5.77 13.99 -6.90
CA ILE A 418 -5.25 13.21 -8.04
C ILE A 418 -3.84 13.66 -8.41
N ALA A 419 -3.55 14.97 -8.38
CA ALA A 419 -2.19 15.46 -8.61
C ALA A 419 -1.21 14.97 -7.52
N CYS A 420 -1.60 15.00 -6.24
CA CYS A 420 -0.78 14.46 -5.15
C CYS A 420 -0.51 12.96 -5.30
N ILE A 421 -1.46 12.18 -5.84
CA ILE A 421 -1.31 10.73 -6.07
C ILE A 421 -0.12 10.40 -6.97
N TYR A 422 0.25 11.28 -7.90
CA TYR A 422 1.43 11.08 -8.76
C TYR A 422 2.74 11.08 -7.97
N LEU A 423 2.75 11.68 -6.76
CA LEU A 423 3.93 11.77 -5.91
C LEU A 423 3.96 10.73 -4.78
N ILE A 424 2.85 10.04 -4.51
CA ILE A 424 2.77 9.02 -3.47
C ILE A 424 3.81 7.90 -3.65
N PRO A 425 4.11 7.39 -4.87
CA PRO A 425 5.12 6.36 -5.06
C PRO A 425 6.48 6.62 -4.39
N TYR A 426 6.88 7.89 -4.22
CA TYR A 426 8.15 8.28 -3.63
C TYR A 426 8.17 8.26 -2.09
N LEU A 427 7.02 8.05 -1.44
CA LEU A 427 6.90 8.04 0.03
C LEU A 427 7.16 6.66 0.65
N GLY A 428 7.25 5.61 -0.16
CA GLY A 428 7.43 4.25 0.32
C GLY A 428 8.06 3.34 -0.71
N SER A 429 8.52 2.17 -0.25
CA SER A 429 9.09 1.10 -1.07
C SER A 429 8.54 -0.24 -0.60
N GLY A 430 8.69 -1.27 -1.44
CA GLY A 430 8.32 -2.64 -1.09
C GLY A 430 7.34 -3.29 -2.07
N PRO A 431 7.19 -4.62 -1.98
CA PRO A 431 6.46 -5.42 -2.96
C PRO A 431 4.96 -5.14 -2.94
N VAL A 432 4.38 -4.98 -1.74
CA VAL A 432 2.97 -4.59 -1.57
C VAL A 432 2.77 -3.13 -1.99
N TRP A 433 3.73 -2.25 -1.69
CA TRP A 433 3.65 -0.85 -2.08
C TRP A 433 3.60 -0.69 -3.60
N LYS A 434 4.44 -1.40 -4.33
CA LYS A 434 4.41 -1.38 -5.79
C LYS A 434 3.07 -1.83 -6.34
N GLU A 435 2.58 -2.99 -5.93
CA GLU A 435 1.31 -3.53 -6.40
C GLU A 435 0.12 -2.62 -6.06
N THR A 436 0.06 -2.11 -4.82
CA THR A 436 -1.12 -1.37 -4.34
C THR A 436 -1.09 0.11 -4.72
N VAL A 437 0.07 0.75 -4.62
CA VAL A 437 0.23 2.21 -4.79
C VAL A 437 0.75 2.55 -6.17
N VAL A 438 1.78 1.87 -6.67
CA VAL A 438 2.36 2.22 -7.98
C VAL A 438 1.44 1.75 -9.09
N ASP A 439 1.21 0.44 -9.17
CA ASP A 439 0.45 -0.20 -10.24
C ASP A 439 -1.05 -0.07 -9.98
N GLY A 440 -1.48 -0.34 -8.73
CA GLY A 440 -2.88 -0.38 -8.32
C GLY A 440 -3.59 0.98 -8.26
N LEU A 441 -2.84 2.08 -8.09
CA LEU A 441 -3.37 3.42 -7.88
C LEU A 441 -2.78 4.45 -8.84
N THR A 442 -1.46 4.62 -8.82
CA THR A 442 -0.78 5.73 -9.52
C THR A 442 -0.82 5.54 -11.03
N GLU A 443 -0.52 4.36 -11.54
CA GLU A 443 -0.54 4.06 -12.98
C GLU A 443 -1.94 4.19 -13.57
N LYS A 444 -2.97 3.66 -12.88
CA LYS A 444 -4.38 3.85 -13.29
C LYS A 444 -4.75 5.32 -13.36
N CYS A 445 -4.31 6.12 -12.39
CA CYS A 445 -4.53 7.56 -12.40
C CYS A 445 -3.71 8.32 -13.45
N LYS A 446 -2.54 7.83 -13.85
CA LYS A 446 -1.80 8.39 -14.99
C LYS A 446 -2.59 8.25 -16.30
N ASN A 447 -3.28 7.13 -16.49
CA ASN A 447 -4.01 6.85 -17.73
C ASN A 447 -5.46 7.39 -17.73
N TYR A 448 -6.16 7.37 -16.59
CA TYR A 448 -7.61 7.61 -16.53
C TYR A 448 -8.05 8.74 -15.60
N TRP A 449 -7.15 9.65 -15.18
CA TRP A 449 -7.52 10.81 -14.34
C TRP A 449 -8.65 11.66 -14.95
N TRP A 450 -8.68 11.80 -16.28
CA TRP A 450 -9.63 12.65 -16.99
C TRP A 450 -11.08 12.18 -16.81
N ALA A 451 -11.30 10.87 -16.62
CA ALA A 451 -12.63 10.31 -16.38
C ALA A 451 -13.23 10.76 -15.04
N ASN A 452 -12.38 11.06 -14.05
CA ASN A 452 -12.80 11.67 -12.79
C ASN A 452 -13.13 13.18 -12.96
N LEU A 453 -12.44 13.90 -13.84
CA LEU A 453 -12.72 15.32 -14.11
C LEU A 453 -14.10 15.53 -14.74
N VAL A 454 -14.47 14.67 -15.68
CA VAL A 454 -15.76 14.75 -16.39
C VAL A 454 -16.86 13.92 -15.72
N TYR A 455 -16.58 13.30 -14.58
CA TYR A 455 -17.53 12.48 -13.81
C TYR A 455 -18.13 11.31 -14.60
N ILE A 456 -17.31 10.53 -15.31
CA ILE A 456 -17.74 9.31 -16.04
C ILE A 456 -16.96 8.05 -15.62
N ASN A 457 -16.12 8.15 -14.58
CA ASN A 457 -15.28 7.06 -14.11
C ASN A 457 -16.09 5.79 -13.76
N ASN A 458 -17.35 5.94 -13.34
CA ASN A 458 -18.25 4.82 -13.04
C ASN A 458 -18.63 3.93 -14.26
N PHE A 459 -18.31 4.35 -15.47
CA PHE A 459 -18.51 3.56 -16.69
C PHE A 459 -17.25 2.80 -17.12
N LEU A 460 -16.11 3.04 -16.46
CA LEU A 460 -14.89 2.26 -16.69
C LEU A 460 -14.94 0.95 -15.90
N PRO A 461 -14.34 -0.13 -16.42
CA PRO A 461 -14.18 -1.36 -15.65
C PRO A 461 -13.30 -1.12 -14.42
N ASN A 462 -13.58 -1.83 -13.32
CA ASN A 462 -12.90 -1.66 -12.01
C ASN A 462 -11.36 -1.77 -12.09
N SER A 463 -10.84 -2.50 -13.08
CA SER A 463 -9.41 -2.66 -13.34
C SER A 463 -8.74 -1.36 -13.80
N GLU A 464 -9.46 -0.47 -14.49
CA GLU A 464 -8.95 0.75 -15.12
C GLU A 464 -9.27 2.03 -14.35
N MET A 465 -10.27 1.99 -13.46
CA MET A 465 -10.71 3.16 -12.69
C MET A 465 -9.59 3.80 -11.86
N CYS A 466 -9.28 5.07 -12.14
CA CYS A 466 -8.47 5.89 -11.24
C CYS A 466 -9.26 6.22 -9.98
N LEU A 467 -8.72 5.92 -8.80
CA LEU A 467 -9.45 6.01 -7.52
C LEU A 467 -10.77 5.24 -7.60
N ASN A 468 -10.70 3.91 -7.74
CA ASN A 468 -11.89 3.09 -7.87
C ASN A 468 -12.96 3.36 -6.78
N TRP A 469 -12.58 3.78 -5.57
CA TRP A 469 -13.53 4.22 -4.53
C TRP A 469 -14.34 5.47 -4.83
N SER A 470 -13.93 6.32 -5.78
CA SER A 470 -14.65 7.53 -6.17
C SER A 470 -15.81 7.28 -7.14
N TRP A 471 -16.10 6.02 -7.49
CA TRP A 471 -17.12 5.63 -8.47
C TRP A 471 -18.51 6.22 -8.17
N TYR A 472 -18.84 6.40 -6.89
CA TYR A 472 -20.13 6.94 -6.48
C TYR A 472 -20.28 8.44 -6.79
N ILE A 473 -19.18 9.20 -6.86
CA ILE A 473 -19.24 10.64 -7.10
C ILE A 473 -19.84 10.95 -8.50
N PRO A 474 -19.40 10.28 -9.59
CA PRO A 474 -20.13 10.28 -10.86
C PRO A 474 -21.59 9.84 -10.77
N VAL A 475 -21.91 8.80 -10.00
CA VAL A 475 -23.28 8.28 -9.90
C VAL A 475 -24.21 9.33 -9.29
N ASP A 476 -23.79 9.92 -8.17
CA ASP A 476 -24.51 11.01 -7.55
C ASP A 476 -24.72 12.15 -8.55
N THR A 477 -23.69 12.52 -9.31
CA THR A 477 -23.77 13.55 -10.36
C THR A 477 -24.92 13.28 -11.32
N HIS A 478 -24.96 12.08 -11.87
CA HIS A 478 -25.97 11.66 -12.83
C HIS A 478 -27.35 11.66 -12.19
N LEU A 479 -27.46 11.16 -10.95
CA LEU A 479 -28.71 11.17 -10.18
C LEU A 479 -29.20 12.58 -9.87
N TYR A 480 -28.32 13.53 -9.60
CA TYR A 480 -28.68 14.94 -9.44
C TYR A 480 -29.34 15.49 -10.71
N PHE A 481 -28.76 15.25 -11.89
CA PHE A 481 -29.39 15.66 -13.15
C PHE A 481 -30.72 14.95 -13.41
N ILE A 482 -30.81 13.66 -13.12
CA ILE A 482 -32.07 12.90 -13.22
C ILE A 482 -33.12 13.44 -12.23
N SER A 483 -32.70 13.87 -11.04
CA SER A 483 -33.61 14.41 -10.02
C SER A 483 -34.35 15.66 -10.50
N LEU A 484 -33.77 16.45 -11.41
CA LEU A 484 -34.44 17.61 -12.02
C LEU A 484 -35.71 17.20 -12.79
N ILE A 485 -35.71 15.99 -13.39
CA ILE A 485 -36.87 15.40 -14.09
C ILE A 485 -38.01 15.11 -13.10
N VAL A 486 -37.71 14.87 -11.83
CA VAL A 486 -38.71 14.67 -10.76
C VAL A 486 -39.11 16.00 -10.13
N LEU A 487 -38.12 16.84 -9.77
CA LEU A 487 -38.31 18.07 -9.01
C LEU A 487 -39.04 19.16 -9.80
N ILE A 488 -38.75 19.33 -11.08
CA ILE A 488 -39.40 20.36 -11.92
C ILE A 488 -40.91 20.08 -12.07
N PRO A 489 -41.35 18.85 -12.42
CA PRO A 489 -42.76 18.49 -12.41
C PRO A 489 -43.38 18.54 -11.01
N LEU A 490 -42.68 18.10 -9.96
CA LEU A 490 -43.18 18.14 -8.59
C LEU A 490 -43.51 19.57 -8.13
N LYS A 491 -42.68 20.55 -8.53
CA LYS A 491 -42.91 21.98 -8.24
C LYS A 491 -44.12 22.53 -9.01
N ARG A 492 -44.35 22.10 -10.25
CA ARG A 492 -45.47 22.60 -11.08
C ARG A 492 -46.80 21.88 -10.80
N ASN A 493 -46.75 20.58 -10.59
CA ASN A 493 -47.90 19.72 -10.31
C ASN A 493 -47.45 18.55 -9.40
N PRO A 494 -47.72 18.64 -8.08
CA PRO A 494 -47.29 17.63 -7.12
C PRO A 494 -47.73 16.21 -7.47
N ARG A 495 -48.94 16.03 -8.03
CA ARG A 495 -49.46 14.70 -8.41
C ARG A 495 -48.61 14.05 -9.51
N LEU A 496 -48.24 14.83 -10.52
CA LEU A 496 -47.39 14.34 -11.61
C LEU A 496 -45.99 13.99 -11.10
N GLY A 497 -45.41 14.82 -10.23
CA GLY A 497 -44.13 14.54 -9.60
C GLY A 497 -44.13 13.26 -8.76
N PHE A 498 -45.17 13.01 -7.96
CA PHE A 498 -45.31 11.77 -7.19
C PHE A 498 -45.47 10.53 -8.08
N ILE A 499 -46.21 10.64 -9.19
CA ILE A 499 -46.35 9.53 -10.16
C ILE A 499 -45.00 9.19 -10.79
N ILE A 500 -44.24 10.20 -11.24
CA ILE A 500 -42.91 10.01 -11.83
C ILE A 500 -41.94 9.39 -10.81
N ASN A 501 -41.93 9.91 -9.58
CA ASN A 501 -41.08 9.37 -8.51
C ASN A 501 -41.44 7.91 -8.19
N GLY A 502 -42.73 7.61 -7.99
CA GLY A 502 -43.21 6.25 -7.76
C GLY A 502 -42.86 5.29 -8.91
N GLY A 503 -42.90 5.77 -10.16
CA GLY A 503 -42.44 5.02 -11.33
C GLY A 503 -40.96 4.66 -11.27
N PHE A 504 -40.09 5.64 -10.99
CA PHE A 504 -38.64 5.39 -10.82
C PHE A 504 -38.36 4.40 -9.68
N LEU A 505 -39.04 4.54 -8.54
CA LEU A 505 -38.89 3.64 -7.40
C LEU A 505 -39.32 2.21 -7.76
N ALA A 506 -40.44 2.05 -8.46
CA ALA A 506 -40.94 0.74 -8.88
C ALA A 506 -39.99 0.06 -9.87
N VAL A 507 -39.49 0.81 -10.87
CA VAL A 507 -38.52 0.30 -11.85
C VAL A 507 -37.20 -0.07 -11.16
N GLY A 508 -36.67 0.79 -10.29
CA GLY A 508 -35.43 0.52 -9.55
C GLY A 508 -35.54 -0.73 -8.67
N THR A 509 -36.65 -0.87 -7.94
CA THR A 509 -36.93 -2.05 -7.10
C THR A 509 -37.07 -3.31 -7.96
N PHE A 510 -37.81 -3.22 -9.06
CA PHE A 510 -38.02 -4.34 -9.98
C PHE A 510 -36.72 -4.79 -10.64
N MET A 511 -35.92 -3.87 -11.17
CA MET A 511 -34.62 -4.17 -11.75
C MET A 511 -33.69 -4.82 -10.74
N THR A 512 -33.64 -4.31 -9.51
CA THR A 512 -32.85 -4.91 -8.43
C THR A 512 -33.32 -6.34 -8.11
N ALA A 513 -34.62 -6.57 -8.02
CA ALA A 513 -35.19 -7.89 -7.77
C ALA A 513 -34.91 -8.87 -8.93
N VAL A 514 -35.07 -8.43 -10.18
CA VAL A 514 -34.74 -9.22 -11.37
C VAL A 514 -33.26 -9.56 -11.39
N SER A 515 -32.38 -8.60 -11.14
CA SER A 515 -30.94 -8.87 -11.04
C SER A 515 -30.62 -9.87 -9.92
N HIS A 516 -31.25 -9.77 -8.75
CA HIS A 516 -31.05 -10.73 -7.66
C HIS A 516 -31.47 -12.15 -8.05
N VAL A 517 -32.63 -12.31 -8.69
CA VAL A 517 -33.12 -13.63 -9.11
C VAL A 517 -32.30 -14.18 -10.27
N TYR A 518 -32.01 -13.36 -11.27
CA TYR A 518 -31.27 -13.75 -12.47
C TYR A 518 -29.82 -14.13 -12.15
N TYR A 519 -29.15 -13.33 -11.31
CA TYR A 519 -27.76 -13.55 -10.91
C TYR A 519 -27.60 -14.39 -9.64
N LYS A 520 -28.71 -14.88 -9.04
CA LYS A 520 -28.74 -15.66 -7.79
C LYS A 520 -27.95 -14.99 -6.64
N LEU A 521 -28.13 -13.68 -6.48
CA LEU A 521 -27.39 -12.89 -5.50
C LEU A 521 -27.90 -13.14 -4.08
N HIS A 522 -27.00 -13.07 -3.09
CA HIS A 522 -27.37 -13.20 -1.68
C HIS A 522 -28.10 -11.92 -1.21
N PRO A 523 -29.21 -12.03 -0.46
CA PRO A 523 -30.04 -10.87 -0.09
C PRO A 523 -29.38 -9.82 0.82
N THR A 524 -28.19 -10.10 1.37
CA THR A 524 -27.48 -9.21 2.30
C THR A 524 -26.12 -8.69 1.80
N ALA A 525 -25.61 -9.16 0.65
CA ALA A 525 -24.24 -8.86 0.24
C ALA A 525 -24.18 -8.37 -1.21
N ILE A 526 -24.58 -7.11 -1.43
CA ILE A 526 -24.45 -6.42 -2.71
C ILE A 526 -22.97 -6.30 -3.13
N ALA A 527 -22.04 -6.25 -2.16
CA ALA A 527 -20.61 -5.98 -2.39
C ALA A 527 -19.69 -7.22 -2.49
N ALA A 528 -20.22 -8.46 -2.42
CA ALA A 528 -19.37 -9.67 -2.40
C ALA A 528 -19.03 -10.22 -3.79
N TYR A 529 -19.55 -9.64 -4.88
CA TYR A 529 -19.36 -10.17 -6.22
C TYR A 529 -18.66 -9.16 -7.12
N VAL A 530 -17.41 -9.47 -7.47
CA VAL A 530 -16.70 -8.86 -8.58
C VAL A 530 -17.24 -9.50 -9.86
N HIS A 531 -17.75 -8.66 -10.76
CA HIS A 531 -18.17 -9.07 -12.10
C HIS A 531 -16.96 -9.76 -12.79
N PRO A 532 -17.12 -10.94 -13.42
CA PRO A 532 -16.08 -11.47 -14.26
C PRO A 532 -16.12 -10.68 -15.57
N GLU A 533 -15.32 -9.61 -15.61
CA GLU A 533 -14.95 -8.70 -16.71
C GLU A 533 -14.88 -7.26 -16.22
#